data_AF-A0AAV2L0D2-F1
#
_entry.id   AF-A0AAV2L0D2-F1
#
_cell.length_a   1.000
_cell.length_b   1.000
_cell.length_c   1.000
_cell.angle_alpha   90.00
_cell.angle_beta   90.00
_cell.angle_gamma   90.00
#
_symmetry.space_group_name_H-M   'P 1'
#
loop_
_entity.id
_entity.type
_entity.pdbx_description
1 polymer ?
#
loop_
_entity_poly.entity_id
_entity_poly.type
_entity_poly.pdbx_seq_one_letter_code
_entity_poly.pdbx_strand_id
1 'polypeptide(L)'
;MKLAQRTARSDSAVPQMWSKCLLRHCYGLWYICLPALVSSSASRVRALRTAYDLLRKMQERNLQAPDEVCYRVLLQLCGTYSQPVLAVRVLFEMKKAGLQPNAITYGYYNKVSMSRGPCVCVLSHRDHVCHLSP
;
A
#
# COMPACT_ATOMS: atom_id res chain seq x y z
N MET A 1 8.70 -26.37 -3.37
CA MET A 1 10.18 -26.54 -3.43
C MET A 1 10.71 -26.67 -4.87
N LYS A 2 10.25 -27.65 -5.68
CA LYS A 2 10.78 -27.87 -7.05
C LYS A 2 10.44 -26.75 -8.07
N LEU A 3 9.32 -26.05 -7.90
CA LEU A 3 8.94 -24.94 -8.79
C LEU A 3 9.92 -23.77 -8.66
N ALA A 4 10.24 -23.35 -7.43
CA ALA A 4 11.18 -22.28 -7.13
C ALA A 4 12.61 -22.59 -7.62
N GLN A 5 13.04 -23.85 -7.56
CA GLN A 5 14.33 -24.28 -8.15
C GLN A 5 14.34 -24.22 -9.69
N ARG A 6 13.21 -24.51 -10.35
CA ARG A 6 13.07 -24.38 -11.80
C ARG A 6 13.06 -22.92 -12.24
N THR A 7 12.34 -22.04 -11.53
CA THR A 7 12.35 -20.59 -11.80
C THR A 7 13.74 -20.02 -11.55
N ALA A 8 14.40 -20.38 -10.45
CA ALA A 8 15.77 -19.96 -10.15
C ALA A 8 16.79 -20.36 -11.25
N ARG A 9 16.69 -21.58 -11.80
CA ARG A 9 17.55 -22.03 -12.92
C ARG A 9 17.23 -21.36 -14.25
N SER A 10 15.98 -20.95 -14.48
CA SER A 10 15.57 -20.24 -15.70
C SER A 10 15.93 -18.76 -15.63
N ASP A 11 15.80 -18.15 -14.45
CA ASP A 11 16.07 -16.74 -14.21
C ASP A 11 17.57 -16.45 -14.05
N SER A 12 18.42 -17.46 -13.76
CA SER A 12 19.86 -17.24 -13.53
C SER A 12 20.61 -16.69 -14.74
N ALA A 13 20.00 -16.76 -15.93
CA ALA A 13 20.53 -16.16 -17.15
C ALA A 13 20.26 -14.63 -17.25
N VAL A 14 19.39 -14.06 -16.41
CA VAL A 14 18.98 -12.66 -16.45
C VAL A 14 19.13 -12.01 -15.06
N PRO A 15 20.26 -11.35 -14.76
CA PRO A 15 20.53 -10.77 -13.43
C PRO A 15 19.47 -9.74 -12.97
N GLN A 16 18.75 -9.14 -13.90
CA GLN A 16 17.65 -8.20 -13.64
C GLN A 16 16.39 -8.90 -13.10
N MET A 17 16.14 -10.17 -13.44
CA MET A 17 14.95 -10.90 -12.94
C MET A 17 15.18 -11.42 -11.52
N TRP A 18 16.40 -11.89 -11.21
CA TRP A 18 16.78 -12.26 -9.84
C TRP A 18 16.72 -11.09 -8.87
N SER A 19 17.29 -9.94 -9.25
CA SER A 19 17.25 -8.73 -8.41
C SER A 19 15.81 -8.27 -8.13
N LYS A 20 14.93 -8.27 -9.14
CA LYS A 20 13.49 -7.97 -8.96
C LYS A 20 12.79 -8.97 -8.04
N CYS A 21 13.09 -10.26 -8.18
CA CYS A 21 12.50 -11.31 -7.36
C CYS A 21 12.94 -11.21 -5.89
N LEU A 22 14.22 -10.91 -5.65
CA LEU A 22 14.76 -10.69 -4.30
C LEU A 22 14.12 -9.46 -3.64
N LEU A 23 14.06 -8.34 -4.37
CA LEU A 23 13.38 -7.10 -3.93
C LEU A 23 11.93 -7.36 -3.54
N ARG A 24 11.18 -8.12 -4.34
CA ARG A 24 9.80 -8.51 -4.02
C ARG A 24 9.69 -9.23 -2.68
N HIS A 25 10.53 -10.23 -2.43
CA HIS A 25 10.50 -10.96 -1.15
C HIS A 25 10.90 -10.07 0.03
N CYS A 26 11.90 -9.20 -0.14
CA CYS A 26 12.27 -8.23 0.88
C CYS A 26 11.12 -7.27 1.23
N TYR A 27 10.39 -6.77 0.22
CA TYR A 27 9.23 -5.91 0.44
C TYR A 27 8.05 -6.66 1.04
N GLY A 28 7.78 -7.89 0.60
CA GLY A 28 6.74 -8.74 1.18
C GLY A 28 6.99 -9.00 2.67
N LEU A 29 8.22 -9.39 3.03
CA LEU A 29 8.63 -9.58 4.42
C LEU A 29 8.51 -8.28 5.24
N TRP A 30 8.88 -7.14 4.66
CA TRP A 30 8.73 -5.84 5.32
C TRP A 30 7.26 -5.51 5.59
N TYR A 31 6.36 -5.75 4.64
CA TYR A 31 4.92 -5.53 4.80
C TYR A 31 4.25 -6.48 5.78
N ILE A 32 4.71 -7.72 5.89
CA ILE A 32 4.26 -8.67 6.92
C ILE A 32 4.59 -8.14 8.32
N CYS A 33 5.77 -7.55 8.50
CA CYS A 33 6.22 -6.98 9.77
C CYS A 33 5.71 -5.55 10.03
N LEU A 34 5.13 -4.89 9.01
CA LEU A 34 4.72 -3.49 9.06
C LEU A 34 3.76 -3.17 10.23
N PRO A 35 2.72 -3.96 10.52
CA PRO A 35 1.81 -3.67 11.64
C PRO A 35 2.52 -3.65 13.00
N ALA A 36 3.47 -4.57 13.23
CA ALA A 36 4.27 -4.62 14.44
C ALA A 36 5.23 -3.44 14.55
N LEU A 37 5.89 -3.09 13.43
CA LEU A 37 6.77 -1.92 13.33
C LEU A 37 6.02 -0.60 13.61
N VAL A 38 4.84 -0.41 13.00
CA VAL A 38 4.03 0.80 13.23
C VAL A 38 3.59 0.88 14.69
N SER A 39 3.20 -0.26 15.29
CA SER A 39 2.77 -0.35 16.69
C SER A 39 3.89 0.04 17.67
N SER A 40 5.12 -0.40 17.39
CA SER A 40 6.32 -0.12 18.19
C SER A 40 6.96 1.25 17.91
N SER A 41 6.63 1.90 16.77
CA SER A 41 7.25 3.17 16.40
C SER A 41 6.77 4.35 17.27
N ALA A 42 7.69 5.26 17.59
CA ALA A 42 7.39 6.51 18.29
C ALA A 42 6.46 7.44 17.49
N SER A 43 6.41 7.30 16.16
CA SER A 43 5.57 8.11 15.29
C SER A 43 4.91 7.25 14.21
N ARG A 44 3.73 6.73 14.55
CA ARG A 44 2.90 5.91 13.66
C ARG A 44 2.64 6.58 12.31
N VAL A 45 2.45 7.90 12.32
CA VAL A 45 2.26 8.70 11.11
C VAL A 45 3.48 8.65 10.19
N ARG A 46 4.69 8.79 10.73
CA ARG A 46 5.93 8.68 9.95
C ARG A 46 6.10 7.26 9.42
N ALA A 47 5.87 6.23 10.24
CA ALA A 47 5.97 4.85 9.81
C ALA A 47 5.00 4.51 8.66
N LEU A 48 3.75 4.98 8.74
CA LEU A 48 2.76 4.81 7.67
C LEU A 48 3.13 5.58 6.39
N ARG A 49 3.69 6.79 6.52
CA ARG A 49 4.16 7.57 5.37
C ARG A 49 5.32 6.88 4.66
N THR A 50 6.27 6.33 5.42
CA THR A 50 7.37 5.53 4.87
C THR A 50 6.84 4.29 4.13
N ALA A 51 5.83 3.61 4.67
CA ALA A 51 5.18 2.49 4.00
C ALA A 51 4.53 2.90 2.67
N TYR A 52 3.83 4.02 2.64
CA TYR A 52 3.28 4.56 1.40
C TYR A 52 4.37 4.92 0.38
N ASP A 53 5.46 5.57 0.80
CA ASP A 53 6.55 5.94 -0.09
C ASP A 53 7.27 4.71 -0.67
N LEU A 54 7.42 3.64 0.12
CA LEU A 54 7.95 2.36 -0.36
C LEU A 54 7.01 1.72 -1.39
N LEU A 55 5.70 1.75 -1.15
CA LEU A 55 4.72 1.25 -2.10
C LEU A 55 4.85 1.96 -3.46
N ARG A 56 4.96 3.29 -3.45
CA ARG A 56 5.11 4.08 -4.67
C ARG A 56 6.42 3.76 -5.40
N LYS A 57 7.52 3.62 -4.66
CA LYS A 57 8.81 3.18 -5.24
C LYS A 57 8.74 1.79 -5.87
N MET A 58 7.93 0.88 -5.31
CA MET A 58 7.71 -0.44 -5.91
C MET A 58 6.99 -0.33 -7.25
N GLN A 59 5.95 0.52 -7.33
CA GLN A 59 5.23 0.78 -8.59
C GLN A 59 6.12 1.46 -9.64
N GLU A 60 6.86 2.50 -9.26
CA GLU A 60 7.77 3.23 -10.16
C GLU A 60 8.82 2.30 -10.80
N ARG A 61 9.27 1.28 -10.06
CA ARG A 61 10.27 0.31 -10.54
C ARG A 61 9.69 -0.83 -11.37
N ASN A 62 8.38 -0.84 -11.64
CA ASN A 62 7.67 -1.96 -12.27
C ASN A 62 8.06 -3.31 -11.63
N LEU A 63 8.34 -3.29 -10.33
CA LEU A 63 8.31 -4.52 -9.54
C LEU A 63 6.85 -4.97 -9.63
N GLN A 64 6.61 -6.25 -9.94
CA GLN A 64 5.25 -6.81 -10.09
C GLN A 64 4.32 -6.17 -9.06
N ALA A 65 3.15 -5.71 -9.54
CA ALA A 65 2.27 -4.78 -8.84
C ALA A 65 2.21 -5.09 -7.33
N PRO A 66 2.41 -4.10 -6.45
CA PRO A 66 2.24 -4.34 -5.02
C PRO A 66 0.87 -4.98 -4.80
N ASP A 67 0.88 -6.18 -4.21
CA ASP A 67 -0.31 -7.01 -4.09
C ASP A 67 -1.47 -6.21 -3.47
N GLU A 68 -2.72 -6.57 -3.81
CA GLU A 68 -3.92 -6.00 -3.19
C GLU A 68 -3.83 -5.99 -1.65
N VAL A 69 -3.12 -6.97 -1.10
CA VAL A 69 -2.79 -7.12 0.31
C VAL A 69 -1.99 -5.94 0.87
N CYS A 70 -0.97 -5.43 0.16
CA CYS A 70 -0.14 -4.30 0.63
C CYS A 70 -0.97 -3.02 0.82
N TYR A 71 -1.84 -2.73 -0.15
CA TYR A 71 -2.78 -1.60 -0.05
C TYR A 71 -3.76 -1.79 1.09
N ARG A 72 -4.34 -2.99 1.23
CA ARG A 72 -5.28 -3.32 2.31
C ARG A 72 -4.66 -3.16 3.69
N VAL A 73 -3.42 -3.63 3.91
CA VAL A 73 -2.71 -3.45 5.18
C VAL A 73 -2.51 -1.96 5.48
N LEU A 74 -2.09 -1.17 4.50
CA LEU A 74 -1.94 0.28 4.66
C LEU A 74 -3.27 0.97 5.01
N LEU A 75 -4.34 0.66 4.29
CA LEU A 75 -5.68 1.19 4.54
C LEU A 75 -6.21 0.78 5.93
N GLN A 76 -6.01 -0.48 6.32
CA GLN A 76 -6.37 -0.97 7.64
C GLN A 76 -5.63 -0.22 8.75
N LEU A 77 -4.31 -0.02 8.61
CA LEU A 77 -3.52 0.72 9.59
C LEU A 77 -3.88 2.22 9.61
N CYS A 78 -4.20 2.83 8.46
CA CYS A 78 -4.77 4.18 8.40
C CYS A 78 -6.11 4.25 9.15
N GLY A 79 -6.92 3.19 9.05
CA GLY A 79 -8.09 2.87 9.87
C GLY A 79 -7.82 2.96 11.36
N THR A 80 -6.86 2.17 11.82
CA THR A 80 -6.52 2.01 13.24
C THR A 80 -5.92 3.29 13.85
N TYR A 81 -5.11 4.03 13.07
CA TYR A 81 -4.38 5.20 13.56
C TYR A 81 -4.95 6.54 13.08
N SER A 82 -6.19 6.54 12.60
CA SER A 82 -6.97 7.72 12.19
C SER A 82 -6.20 8.66 11.26
N GLN A 83 -5.70 8.14 10.13
CA GLN A 83 -4.97 8.91 9.10
C GLN A 83 -5.80 9.08 7.81
N PRO A 84 -6.84 9.95 7.78
CA PRO A 84 -7.73 10.11 6.62
C PRO A 84 -7.00 10.57 5.36
N VAL A 85 -6.09 11.53 5.50
CA VAL A 85 -5.29 12.08 4.40
C VAL A 85 -4.52 10.98 3.66
N LEU A 86 -3.94 10.06 4.41
CA LEU A 86 -3.16 8.96 3.84
C LEU A 86 -4.08 7.87 3.27
N ALA A 87 -5.21 7.58 3.91
CA ALA A 87 -6.20 6.62 3.41
C ALA A 87 -6.73 7.02 2.03
N VAL A 88 -7.05 8.30 1.80
CA VAL A 88 -7.49 8.82 0.49
C VAL A 88 -6.41 8.60 -0.57
N ARG A 89 -5.15 8.93 -0.26
CA ARG A 89 -4.03 8.78 -1.18
C ARG A 89 -3.79 7.32 -1.56
N VAL A 90 -3.80 6.41 -0.57
CA VAL A 90 -3.66 4.97 -0.79
C VAL A 90 -4.77 4.43 -1.68
N LEU A 91 -6.03 4.84 -1.44
CA LEU A 91 -7.19 4.43 -2.26
C LEU A 91 -7.09 4.94 -3.71
N PHE A 92 -6.61 6.18 -3.89
CA PHE A 92 -6.40 6.77 -5.21
C PHE A 92 -5.30 6.03 -5.99
N GLU A 93 -4.15 5.77 -5.35
CA GLU A 93 -3.06 5.01 -5.99
C GLU A 93 -3.47 3.57 -6.31
N MET A 94 -4.30 2.94 -5.48
CA MET A 94 -4.87 1.62 -5.76
C MET A 94 -5.70 1.62 -7.05
N LYS A 95 -6.59 2.60 -7.22
CA LYS A 95 -7.39 2.77 -8.46
C LYS A 95 -6.50 3.07 -9.68
N LYS A 96 -5.50 3.95 -9.51
CA LYS A 96 -4.54 4.30 -10.57
C LYS A 96 -3.71 3.09 -11.01
N ALA A 97 -3.43 2.16 -10.10
CA ALA A 97 -2.77 0.89 -10.40
C ALA A 97 -3.67 -0.12 -11.15
N GLY A 98 -4.93 0.23 -11.43
CA GLY A 98 -5.92 -0.69 -12.01
C GLY A 98 -6.45 -1.72 -11.02
N LEU A 99 -6.16 -1.60 -9.72
CA LEU A 99 -6.66 -2.50 -8.69
C LEU A 99 -8.02 -2.00 -8.19
N GLN A 100 -9.02 -2.87 -8.25
CA GLN A 100 -10.37 -2.55 -7.80
C GLN A 100 -10.46 -2.65 -6.27
N PRO A 101 -10.79 -1.56 -5.54
CA PRO A 101 -10.98 -1.64 -4.11
C PRO A 101 -12.23 -2.48 -3.80
N ASN A 102 -12.06 -3.54 -3.00
CA ASN A 102 -13.16 -4.39 -2.57
C ASN A 102 -13.98 -3.76 -1.43
N ALA A 103 -15.14 -4.34 -1.09
CA ALA A 103 -16.04 -3.85 -0.04
C ALA A 103 -15.32 -3.68 1.33
N ILE A 104 -14.39 -4.59 1.63
CA ILE A 104 -13.56 -4.53 2.85
C ILE A 104 -12.69 -3.25 2.87
N THR A 105 -12.13 -2.86 1.72
CA THR A 105 -11.27 -1.69 1.58
C THR A 105 -12.05 -0.39 1.84
N TYR A 106 -13.26 -0.29 1.29
CA TYR A 106 -14.16 0.82 1.59
C TYR A 106 -14.61 0.84 3.05
N GLY A 107 -14.81 -0.33 3.66
CA GLY A 107 -15.09 -0.45 5.10
C GLY A 107 -14.00 0.20 5.97
N TYR A 108 -12.71 -0.04 5.66
CA TYR A 108 -11.61 0.63 6.36
C TYR A 108 -11.59 2.13 6.11
N TYR A 109 -11.81 2.58 4.88
CA TYR A 109 -11.86 4.00 4.53
C TYR A 109 -12.98 4.74 5.28
N ASN A 110 -14.20 4.19 5.26
CA ASN A 110 -15.36 4.77 5.95
C ASN A 110 -15.12 4.87 7.45
N LYS A 111 -14.49 3.85 8.06
CA LYS A 111 -14.10 3.89 9.47
C LYS A 111 -13.15 5.06 9.79
N VAL A 112 -12.23 5.42 8.90
CA VAL A 112 -11.36 6.60 9.07
C VAL A 112 -12.14 7.90 8.89
N SER A 113 -13.03 7.96 7.90
CA SER A 113 -13.84 9.15 7.62
C SER A 113 -14.85 9.47 8.72
N MET A 114 -15.29 8.47 9.48
CA MET A 114 -16.24 8.65 10.58
C MET A 114 -15.56 8.94 11.92
N SER A 115 -14.33 8.46 12.15
CA SER A 115 -13.61 8.63 13.43
C SER A 115 -13.05 10.04 13.64
N ARG A 116 -12.99 10.86 12.58
CA ARG A 116 -12.83 12.31 12.65
C ARG A 116 -13.98 12.91 11.85
N GLY A 117 -14.91 13.62 12.50
CA GLY A 117 -15.94 14.41 11.82
C GLY A 117 -15.34 15.29 10.71
N PRO A 118 -16.14 15.82 9.78
CA PRO A 118 -15.70 16.23 8.44
C PRO A 118 -14.59 17.28 8.47
N CYS A 119 -13.33 16.84 8.54
CA CYS A 119 -12.18 17.68 8.25
C CYS A 119 -12.06 17.76 6.73
N VAL A 120 -12.85 18.66 6.15
CA VAL A 120 -12.76 19.11 4.75
C VAL A 120 -11.45 19.90 4.58
N CYS A 121 -10.31 19.23 4.73
CA CYS A 121 -8.98 19.79 4.50
C CYS A 121 -8.08 18.74 3.84
N VAL A 122 -8.58 18.01 2.83
CA VAL A 122 -7.67 17.28 1.93
C VAL A 122 -8.26 17.32 0.53
N LEU A 123 -7.69 18.22 -0.28
CA LEU A 123 -7.37 18.08 -1.70
C LEU A 123 -7.36 19.49 -2.31
N SER A 124 -6.27 20.22 -2.11
CA SER A 124 -5.86 21.25 -3.05
C SER A 124 -4.54 20.82 -3.65
N HIS A 125 -4.62 20.11 -4.77
CA HIS A 125 -3.79 20.34 -5.94
C HIS A 125 -4.33 19.52 -7.11
N ARG A 126 -5.09 20.23 -7.96
CA ARG A 126 -5.57 19.87 -9.30
C ARG A 126 -6.72 18.86 -9.37
N ASP A 127 -7.90 19.42 -9.58
CA ASP A 127 -8.95 18.97 -10.48
C ASP A 127 -9.14 17.45 -10.59
N HIS A 128 -10.00 16.91 -9.73
CA HIS A 128 -11.13 16.06 -10.11
C HIS A 128 -11.87 15.64 -8.84
N VAL A 129 -13.07 16.19 -8.68
CA VAL A 129 -14.03 15.90 -7.63
C VAL A 129 -14.31 14.39 -7.61
N CYS A 130 -13.86 13.70 -6.58
CA CYS A 130 -14.33 12.34 -6.31
C CYS A 130 -15.61 12.46 -5.47
N HIS A 131 -16.76 12.49 -6.13
CA HIS A 131 -18.03 12.18 -5.48
C HIS A 131 -17.92 10.75 -4.91
N LEU A 132 -17.84 10.66 -3.58
CA LEU A 132 -18.09 9.42 -2.86
C LEU A 132 -19.54 9.50 -2.38
N SER A 133 -20.46 9.02 -3.21
CA SER A 133 -21.87 8.86 -2.85
C SER A 133 -22.08 7.53 -2.08
N PRO A 134 -23.10 7.48 -1.20
CA PRO A 134 -23.17 6.61 -0.03
C PRO A 134 -23.32 5.11 -0.31
#